data_AF-A0AA90VK34-F1
#
_entry.id   AF-A0AA90VK34-F1
#
_cell.length_a   1.000
_cell.length_b   1.000
_cell.length_c   1.000
_cell.angle_alpha   90.00
_cell.angle_beta   90.00
_cell.angle_gamma   90.00
#
_symmetry.space_group_name_H-M   'P 1'
#
loop_
_entity.id
_entity.type
_entity.pdbx_description
1 polymer ?
#
loop_
_entity_poly.entity_id
_entity_poly.type
_entity_poly.pdbx_seq_one_letter_code
_entity_poly.pdbx_strand_id
1 'polypeptide(L)'
;MVRGIDTFKEFFKGFEDNYVIIGGTACEIHEDLYAQVPRATKDIDIILVVEALSAEFVAKFWEFVKKGNYDQRNKGVNENVEPKHEYFRFMKPANSAFPYQVELFSRSLGLMNFPEEARITPIPVDEDLSSLSAILMDEDYYRFTIEHSRYELPNTLKTDVCDFCDAIMQDLPNADFIKSAGLGNVTSLQIIEQLKKSML
;
A
#
# COMPACT_ATOMS: atom_id res chain seq x y z
N MET A 1 12.63 -2.46 7.96
CA MET A 1 11.53 -1.52 7.69
C MET A 1 11.76 -0.87 6.34
N VAL A 2 10.85 -1.04 5.37
CA VAL A 2 10.84 -0.29 4.10
C VAL A 2 10.97 1.20 4.38
N ARG A 3 11.96 1.83 3.79
CA ARG A 3 12.20 3.26 3.97
C ARG A 3 11.01 4.06 3.44
N GLY A 4 10.45 4.93 4.28
CA GLY A 4 9.40 5.87 3.89
C GLY A 4 7.98 5.30 3.81
N ILE A 5 7.76 4.06 4.26
CA ILE A 5 6.43 3.45 4.29
C ILE A 5 5.49 4.19 5.25
N ASP A 6 5.97 4.63 6.42
CA ASP A 6 5.13 5.36 7.38
C ASP A 6 4.74 6.73 6.83
N THR A 7 5.67 7.42 6.16
CA THR A 7 5.40 8.67 5.44
C THR A 7 4.32 8.46 4.38
N PHE A 8 4.40 7.36 3.62
CA PHE A 8 3.40 7.02 2.61
C PHE A 8 2.02 6.78 3.26
N LYS A 9 1.95 5.92 4.28
CA LYS A 9 0.71 5.60 5.00
C LYS A 9 0.04 6.84 5.60
N GLU A 10 0.83 7.71 6.23
CA GLU A 10 0.30 8.95 6.81
C GLU A 10 -0.21 9.91 5.71
N PHE A 11 0.49 9.99 4.57
CA PHE A 11 0.10 10.89 3.48
C PHE A 11 -1.21 10.49 2.81
N PHE A 12 -1.46 9.20 2.69
CA PHE A 12 -2.61 8.61 2.01
C PHE A 12 -3.68 8.07 2.96
N LYS A 13 -3.62 8.45 4.25
CA LYS A 13 -4.68 8.15 5.22
C LYS A 13 -6.03 8.66 4.73
N GLY A 14 -7.04 7.81 4.73
CA GLY A 14 -8.37 8.08 4.18
C GLY A 14 -8.54 7.82 2.68
N PHE A 15 -7.50 7.32 2.00
CA PHE A 15 -7.53 6.90 0.59
C PHE A 15 -7.18 5.41 0.43
N GLU A 16 -7.35 4.61 1.48
CA GLU A 16 -6.96 3.21 1.49
C GLU A 16 -7.69 2.40 0.40
N ASP A 17 -8.89 2.82 0.00
CA ASP A 17 -9.72 2.19 -1.04
C ASP A 17 -9.19 2.40 -2.45
N ASN A 18 -8.32 3.40 -2.65
CA ASN A 18 -7.83 3.79 -3.96
C ASN A 18 -6.63 2.98 -4.44
N TYR A 19 -5.97 2.21 -3.55
CA TYR A 19 -4.76 1.47 -3.89
C TYR A 19 -4.55 0.21 -3.05
N VAL A 20 -3.76 -0.72 -3.59
CA VAL A 20 -3.26 -1.90 -2.87
C VAL A 20 -1.73 -1.88 -2.93
N ILE A 21 -1.05 -1.97 -1.79
CA ILE A 21 0.41 -2.15 -1.74
C ILE A 21 0.70 -3.62 -1.98
N ILE A 22 1.62 -3.91 -2.92
CA ILE A 22 2.09 -5.25 -3.24
C ILE A 22 3.61 -5.35 -3.06
N GLY A 23 4.19 -6.46 -3.50
CA GLY A 23 5.64 -6.67 -3.52
C GLY A 23 6.25 -6.83 -2.14
N GLY A 24 7.57 -6.61 -2.05
CA GLY A 24 8.32 -6.79 -0.80
C GLY A 24 7.84 -5.90 0.35
N THR A 25 7.26 -4.74 0.03
CA THR A 25 6.65 -3.84 1.02
C THR A 25 5.42 -4.47 1.66
N ALA A 26 4.56 -5.15 0.88
CA ALA A 26 3.42 -5.87 1.42
C ALA A 26 3.85 -7.06 2.28
N CYS A 27 4.87 -7.81 1.83
CA CYS A 27 5.44 -8.91 2.62
C CYS A 27 5.97 -8.41 3.96
N GLU A 28 6.74 -7.31 4.00
CA GLU A 28 7.28 -6.78 5.25
C GLU A 28 6.20 -6.27 6.21
N ILE A 29 5.14 -5.62 5.70
CA ILE A 29 4.01 -5.18 6.54
C ILE A 29 3.32 -6.37 7.22
N HIS A 30 3.31 -7.54 6.57
CA HIS A 30 2.68 -8.76 7.08
C HIS A 30 3.65 -9.64 7.90
N GLU A 31 4.95 -9.61 7.61
CA GLU A 31 5.98 -10.51 8.17
C GLU A 31 6.53 -10.08 9.54
N ASP A 32 6.16 -8.91 10.08
CA ASP A 32 6.37 -8.59 11.50
C ASP A 32 5.69 -9.61 12.45
N LEU A 33 4.78 -10.46 11.94
CA LEU A 33 4.10 -11.54 12.65
C LEU A 33 4.89 -12.87 12.73
N TYR A 34 5.92 -13.11 11.90
CA TYR A 34 6.52 -14.45 11.73
C TYR A 34 8.06 -14.53 11.90
N ALA A 35 8.70 -13.46 12.39
CA ALA A 35 10.14 -13.42 12.70
C ALA A 35 11.06 -13.86 11.53
N GLN A 36 10.61 -13.71 10.30
CA GLN A 36 11.46 -13.83 9.10
C GLN A 36 12.08 -12.47 8.82
N VAL A 37 13.32 -12.43 8.32
CA VAL A 37 13.98 -11.18 7.93
C VAL A 37 13.61 -10.89 6.48
N PRO A 38 12.71 -9.92 6.20
CA PRO A 38 12.33 -9.60 4.84
C PRO A 38 13.53 -9.02 4.12
N ARG A 39 13.66 -9.28 2.81
CA ARG A 39 14.65 -8.57 1.99
C ARG A 39 14.23 -7.10 1.97
N ALA A 40 15.02 -6.22 2.59
CA ALA A 40 14.73 -4.79 2.63
C ALA A 40 14.56 -4.25 1.20
N THR A 41 13.31 -4.01 0.79
CA THR A 41 12.98 -3.35 -0.47
C THR A 41 12.96 -1.85 -0.23
N LYS A 42 13.53 -1.10 -1.17
CA LYS A 42 13.52 0.38 -1.12
C LYS A 42 12.32 0.97 -1.87
N ASP A 43 11.47 0.08 -2.37
CA ASP A 43 10.51 0.35 -3.43
C ASP A 43 9.11 0.02 -2.91
N ILE A 44 8.16 0.92 -3.14
CA ILE A 44 6.73 0.68 -2.90
C ILE A 44 6.07 0.43 -4.25
N ASP A 45 5.58 -0.79 -4.43
CA ASP A 45 4.78 -1.19 -5.58
C ASP A 45 3.30 -1.04 -5.22
N ILE A 46 2.56 -0.23 -5.98
CA ILE A 46 1.13 -0.02 -5.73
C ILE A 46 0.29 -0.36 -6.96
N ILE A 47 -0.77 -1.10 -6.72
CA ILE A 47 -1.86 -1.28 -7.68
C ILE A 47 -2.88 -0.17 -7.42
N LEU A 48 -3.20 0.61 -8.45
CA LEU A 48 -4.29 1.58 -8.42
C LEU A 48 -5.61 0.84 -8.61
N VAL A 49 -6.55 1.03 -7.68
CA VAL A 49 -7.90 0.48 -7.76
C VAL A 49 -8.72 1.38 -8.67
N VAL A 50 -8.75 1.07 -9.96
CA VAL A 50 -9.35 1.95 -10.97
C VAL A 50 -10.84 2.21 -10.73
N GLU A 51 -11.54 1.27 -10.09
CA GLU A 51 -12.96 1.38 -9.72
C GLU A 51 -13.23 2.37 -8.59
N ALA A 52 -12.22 2.60 -7.73
CA ALA A 52 -12.33 3.47 -6.56
C ALA A 52 -11.48 4.75 -6.71
N LEU A 53 -10.76 4.90 -7.83
CA LEU A 53 -9.83 6.01 -8.03
C LEU A 53 -10.58 7.34 -8.13
N SER A 54 -10.15 8.32 -7.33
CA SER A 54 -10.76 9.65 -7.29
C SER A 54 -9.80 10.75 -7.75
N ALA A 55 -10.36 11.87 -8.21
CA ALA A 55 -9.57 13.04 -8.59
C ALA A 55 -8.77 13.59 -7.38
N GLU A 56 -9.36 13.53 -6.19
CA GLU A 56 -8.71 13.90 -4.94
C GLU A 56 -7.48 13.04 -4.65
N PHE A 57 -7.58 11.72 -4.85
CA PHE A 57 -6.44 10.82 -4.68
C PHE A 57 -5.31 11.15 -5.65
N VAL A 58 -5.62 11.40 -6.94
CA VAL A 58 -4.59 11.72 -7.93
C VAL A 58 -3.94 13.07 -7.63
N ALA A 59 -4.72 14.08 -7.26
CA ALA A 59 -4.18 15.36 -6.80
C ALA A 59 -3.27 15.16 -5.58
N LYS A 60 -3.68 14.32 -4.62
CA LYS A 60 -2.88 13.96 -3.44
C LYS A 60 -1.60 13.24 -3.84
N PHE A 61 -1.66 12.31 -4.78
CA PHE A 61 -0.48 11.60 -5.28
C PHE A 61 0.52 12.56 -5.93
N TRP A 62 0.06 13.53 -6.72
CA TRP A 62 0.94 14.56 -7.27
C TRP A 62 1.53 15.48 -6.19
N GLU A 63 0.77 15.79 -5.12
CA GLU A 63 1.29 16.50 -3.95
C GLU A 63 2.43 15.69 -3.29
N PHE A 64 2.25 14.38 -3.15
CA PHE A 64 3.26 13.45 -2.61
C PHE A 64 4.53 13.47 -3.46
N VAL A 65 4.41 13.33 -4.78
CA VAL A 65 5.54 13.36 -5.72
C VAL A 65 6.28 14.70 -5.66
N LYS A 66 5.54 15.82 -5.57
CA LYS A 66 6.13 17.16 -5.44
C LYS A 66 6.87 17.33 -4.12
N LYS A 67 6.28 16.89 -3.00
CA LYS A 67 6.90 16.98 -1.66
C LYS A 67 8.12 16.07 -1.49
N GLY A 68 8.09 14.87 -2.07
CA GLY A 68 9.25 13.99 -2.11
C GLY A 68 10.38 14.51 -3.02
N ASN A 69 10.03 15.41 -3.94
CA ASN A 69 10.90 15.96 -4.98
C ASN A 69 11.69 14.83 -5.69
N TYR A 70 10.95 13.94 -6.35
CA TYR A 70 11.51 12.82 -7.09
C TYR A 70 12.21 13.31 -8.36
N ASP A 71 13.54 13.14 -8.39
CA ASP A 71 14.42 13.62 -9.46
C ASP A 71 14.25 12.84 -10.77
N GLN A 72 13.90 11.55 -10.68
CA GLN A 72 13.76 10.67 -11.83
C GLN A 72 12.32 10.20 -11.95
N ARG A 73 11.69 10.54 -13.07
CA ARG A 73 10.38 10.02 -13.45
C ARG A 73 10.55 9.33 -14.80
N ASN A 74 10.47 7.99 -14.82
CA ASN A 74 10.62 7.28 -16.09
C ASN A 74 9.42 7.64 -16.97
N LYS A 75 9.71 8.22 -18.14
CA LYS A 75 8.73 8.50 -19.19
C LYS A 75 8.57 7.23 -20.01
N GLY A 76 7.37 6.65 -20.06
CA GLY A 76 7.04 5.73 -21.14
C GLY A 76 7.18 6.49 -22.45
N VAL A 77 8.11 6.09 -23.31
CA VAL A 77 8.23 6.65 -24.66
C VAL A 77 7.53 5.66 -25.57
N ASN A 78 6.29 5.96 -25.96
CA ASN A 78 5.65 5.26 -27.07
C ASN A 78 6.11 5.96 -28.34
N GLU A 79 6.96 5.32 -29.14
CA GLU A 79 7.67 5.93 -30.28
C GLU A 79 6.73 6.45 -31.40
N ASN A 80 5.44 6.11 -31.34
CA ASN A 80 4.44 6.38 -32.38
C ASN A 80 3.31 7.35 -31.98
N VAL A 81 3.38 7.98 -30.80
CA VAL A 81 2.38 8.98 -30.36
C VAL A 81 3.14 10.18 -29.79
N GLU A 82 2.68 11.41 -30.05
CA GLU A 82 3.27 12.64 -29.47
C GLU A 82 3.59 12.45 -27.97
N PRO A 83 4.70 13.01 -27.46
CA PRO A 83 5.26 12.65 -26.17
C PRO A 83 4.35 13.11 -25.02
N LYS A 84 3.34 12.30 -24.70
CA LYS A 84 2.64 12.38 -23.42
C LYS A 84 3.62 11.86 -22.38
N HIS A 85 3.94 12.70 -21.41
CA HIS A 85 4.84 12.32 -20.32
C HIS A 85 4.15 11.28 -19.44
N GLU A 86 4.36 10.00 -19.74
CA GLU A 86 3.77 8.88 -19.00
C GLU A 86 4.58 8.62 -17.73
N TYR A 87 4.01 8.89 -16.56
CA TYR A 87 4.70 8.76 -15.27
C TYR A 87 4.14 7.57 -14.47
N PHE A 88 4.88 6.47 -14.45
CA PHE A 88 4.51 5.24 -13.73
C PHE A 88 5.55 4.81 -12.68
N ARG A 89 6.79 5.34 -12.75
CA ARG A 89 7.84 5.08 -11.76
C ARG A 89 8.52 6.38 -11.32
N PHE A 90 8.56 6.60 -10.01
CA PHE A 90 9.13 7.79 -9.36
C PHE A 90 10.32 7.37 -8.50
N MET A 91 11.50 7.92 -8.77
CA MET A 91 12.77 7.48 -8.21
C MET A 91 13.56 8.63 -7.61
N LYS A 92 14.42 8.31 -6.64
CA LYS A 92 15.39 9.24 -6.05
C LYS A 92 14.71 10.51 -5.52
N PRO A 93 13.91 10.40 -4.44
CA PRO A 93 13.41 11.58 -3.76
C PRO A 93 14.59 12.37 -3.17
N ALA A 94 14.53 13.70 -3.22
CA ALA A 94 15.47 14.54 -2.50
C ALA A 94 15.31 14.42 -0.97
N ASN A 95 14.08 14.16 -0.51
CA ASN A 95 13.79 13.95 0.91
C ASN A 95 13.92 12.47 1.28
N SER A 96 14.78 12.17 2.25
CA SER A 96 15.03 10.80 2.66
C SER A 96 13.91 10.13 3.44
N ALA A 97 12.96 10.89 3.97
CA ALA A 97 11.75 10.38 4.62
C ALA A 97 10.77 9.73 3.62
N PHE A 98 10.94 9.95 2.32
CA PHE A 98 10.10 9.38 1.28
C PHE A 98 10.66 8.03 0.76
N PRO A 99 9.80 7.15 0.23
CA PRO A 99 10.21 5.93 -0.45
C PRO A 99 11.16 6.23 -1.60
N TYR A 100 12.22 5.42 -1.74
CA TYR A 100 13.22 5.64 -2.79
C TYR A 100 12.63 5.45 -4.19
N GLN A 101 11.73 4.47 -4.32
CA GLN A 101 10.95 4.20 -5.53
C GLN A 101 9.46 4.09 -5.17
N VAL A 102 8.62 4.65 -6.03
CA VAL A 102 7.18 4.31 -6.10
C VAL A 102 6.86 3.88 -7.53
N GLU A 103 6.26 2.71 -7.69
CA GLU A 103 5.85 2.16 -8.98
C GLU A 103 4.35 1.87 -9.02
N LEU A 104 3.71 2.27 -10.13
CA LEU A 104 2.27 2.19 -10.33
C LEU A 104 1.90 1.05 -11.27
N PHE A 105 0.93 0.24 -10.84
CA PHE A 105 0.30 -0.82 -11.61
C PHE A 105 -1.22 -0.59 -11.69
N SER A 106 -1.86 -1.02 -12.77
CA SER A 106 -3.32 -1.03 -12.88
C SER A 106 -3.76 -2.05 -13.92
N ARG A 107 -5.05 -2.45 -13.91
CA ARG A 107 -5.63 -3.09 -15.09
C ARG A 107 -5.86 -2.07 -16.22
N SER A 108 -6.22 -2.57 -17.40
CA SER A 108 -6.71 -1.74 -18.49
C SER A 108 -8.02 -1.06 -18.10
N LEU A 109 -8.14 0.24 -18.37
CA LEU A 109 -9.36 1.01 -18.14
C LEU A 109 -10.42 0.81 -19.24
N GLY A 110 -10.12 -0.02 -20.25
CA GLY A 110 -11.05 -0.27 -21.36
C GLY A 110 -11.31 0.95 -22.25
N LEU A 111 -10.50 2.01 -22.15
CA LEU A 111 -10.56 3.12 -23.09
C LEU A 111 -10.25 2.55 -24.49
N MET A 112 -11.25 2.64 -25.38
CA MET A 112 -11.12 2.13 -26.74
C MET A 112 -9.93 2.83 -27.41
N ASN A 113 -9.02 2.05 -28.01
CA ASN A 113 -7.84 2.46 -28.79
C ASN A 113 -6.47 2.38 -28.07
N PHE A 114 -6.20 1.31 -27.33
CA PHE A 114 -4.81 0.94 -27.04
C PHE A 114 -4.34 -0.18 -27.99
N PRO A 115 -3.12 -0.09 -28.55
CA PRO A 115 -2.48 -1.22 -29.21
C PRO A 115 -2.40 -2.42 -28.25
N GLU A 116 -2.56 -3.65 -28.74
CA GLU A 116 -2.40 -4.87 -27.92
C GLU A 116 -1.00 -4.94 -27.26
N GLU A 117 0.00 -4.27 -27.82
CA GLU A 117 1.37 -4.22 -27.31
C GLU A 117 1.60 -3.16 -26.22
N ALA A 118 0.59 -2.36 -25.88
CA ALA A 118 0.71 -1.29 -24.88
C ALA A 118 0.96 -1.87 -23.48
N ARG A 119 2.13 -1.57 -22.90
CA ARG A 119 2.49 -2.01 -21.54
C ARG A 119 2.15 -0.99 -20.45
N ILE A 120 1.78 0.23 -20.85
CA ILE A 120 1.50 1.36 -19.98
C ILE A 120 0.19 1.99 -20.42
N THR A 121 -0.68 2.33 -19.47
CA THR A 121 -1.95 3.02 -19.74
C THR A 121 -2.05 4.34 -18.96
N PRO A 122 -2.51 5.45 -19.57
CA PRO A 122 -2.80 6.67 -18.84
C PRO A 122 -4.03 6.48 -17.94
N ILE A 123 -3.95 7.04 -16.75
CA ILE A 123 -5.04 7.08 -15.79
C ILE A 123 -5.89 8.33 -16.10
N PRO A 124 -7.17 8.17 -16.49
CA PRO A 124 -8.05 9.30 -16.79
C PRO A 124 -8.28 10.08 -15.51
N VAL A 125 -7.98 11.37 -15.59
CA VAL A 125 -8.18 12.36 -14.54
C VAL A 125 -8.75 13.60 -15.18
N ASP A 126 -9.38 14.47 -14.38
CA ASP A 126 -9.88 15.75 -14.87
C ASP A 126 -8.79 16.52 -15.63
N GLU A 127 -9.21 17.26 -16.67
CA GLU A 127 -8.35 17.86 -17.71
C GLU A 127 -7.19 18.73 -17.19
N ASP A 128 -7.25 19.18 -15.93
CA ASP A 128 -6.24 20.01 -15.27
C ASP A 128 -5.09 19.22 -14.61
N LEU A 129 -5.16 17.89 -14.54
CA LEU A 129 -4.12 17.04 -13.92
C LEU A 129 -3.27 16.35 -15.00
N SER A 130 -1.94 16.46 -14.88
CA SER A 130 -1.00 15.73 -15.74
C SER A 130 -1.27 14.22 -15.69
N SER A 131 -1.24 13.54 -16.85
CA SER A 131 -1.55 12.12 -16.96
C SER A 131 -0.59 11.26 -16.11
N LEU A 132 -1.10 10.66 -15.03
CA LEU A 132 -0.44 9.51 -14.42
C LEU A 132 -0.54 8.32 -15.38
N SER A 133 0.41 7.40 -15.28
CA SER A 133 0.35 6.15 -16.02
C SER A 133 0.68 4.98 -15.11
N ALA A 134 0.24 3.79 -15.48
CA ALA A 134 0.52 2.59 -14.71
C ALA A 134 0.90 1.43 -15.64
N ILE A 135 1.73 0.52 -15.12
CA ILE A 135 2.06 -0.73 -15.79
C ILE A 135 0.81 -1.62 -15.82
N LEU A 136 0.49 -2.13 -17.00
CA LEU A 136 -0.70 -2.96 -17.18
C LEU A 136 -0.54 -4.31 -16.50
N MET A 137 -1.51 -4.67 -15.67
CA MET A 137 -1.66 -6.00 -15.10
C MET A 137 -2.62 -6.83 -15.93
N ASP A 138 -2.40 -8.15 -15.94
CA ASP A 138 -3.39 -9.10 -16.39
C ASP A 138 -4.68 -8.97 -15.56
N GLU A 139 -5.82 -9.10 -16.23
CA GLU A 139 -7.14 -8.85 -15.65
C GLU A 139 -7.45 -9.83 -14.52
N ASP A 140 -7.14 -11.12 -14.69
CA ASP A 140 -7.42 -12.14 -13.69
C ASP A 140 -6.52 -11.95 -12.46
N TYR A 141 -5.25 -11.62 -12.68
CA TYR A 141 -4.32 -11.30 -11.59
C TYR A 141 -4.71 -10.02 -10.83
N TYR A 142 -5.13 -8.97 -11.55
CA TYR A 142 -5.62 -7.74 -10.92
C TYR A 142 -6.83 -8.05 -10.04
N ARG A 143 -7.87 -8.69 -10.59
CA ARG A 143 -9.11 -9.00 -9.86
C ARG A 143 -8.83 -9.88 -8.65
N PHE A 144 -8.04 -10.94 -8.83
CA PHE A 144 -7.65 -11.82 -7.73
C PHE A 144 -6.93 -11.04 -6.62
N THR A 145 -6.00 -10.15 -6.98
CA THR A 145 -5.24 -9.37 -6.00
C THR A 145 -6.16 -8.41 -5.24
N ILE A 146 -7.05 -7.68 -5.93
CA ILE A 146 -7.97 -6.76 -5.26
C ILE A 146 -8.91 -7.52 -4.31
N GLU A 147 -9.52 -8.61 -4.76
CA GLU A 147 -10.46 -9.42 -3.97
C GLU A 147 -9.82 -10.00 -2.70
N HIS A 148 -8.52 -10.32 -2.74
CA HIS A 148 -7.80 -10.96 -1.64
C HIS A 148 -6.82 -10.01 -0.92
N SER A 149 -6.81 -8.72 -1.27
CA SER A 149 -5.91 -7.71 -0.68
C SER A 149 -6.35 -7.23 0.70
N ARG A 150 -7.63 -7.45 1.03
CA ARG A 150 -8.23 -7.04 2.29
C ARG A 150 -8.91 -8.24 2.92
N TYR A 151 -8.45 -8.58 4.11
CA TYR A 151 -9.09 -9.59 4.93
C TYR A 151 -9.85 -8.91 6.06
N GLU A 152 -11.18 -8.78 5.90
CA GLU A 152 -12.03 -8.40 7.01
C GLU A 152 -12.38 -9.64 7.83
N LEU A 153 -12.07 -9.61 9.12
CA LEU A 153 -12.48 -10.65 10.05
C LEU A 153 -14.02 -10.71 10.11
N PRO A 154 -14.61 -11.91 10.15
CA PRO A 154 -16.05 -12.05 10.38
C PRO A 154 -16.49 -11.31 11.64
N ASN A 155 -17.66 -10.68 11.61
CA ASN A 155 -18.18 -9.93 12.76
C ASN A 155 -18.22 -10.76 14.05
N THR A 156 -18.51 -12.06 13.95
CA THR A 156 -18.48 -12.97 15.10
C THR A 156 -17.10 -13.03 15.74
N LEU A 157 -16.05 -13.13 14.93
CA LEU A 157 -14.67 -13.19 15.42
C LEU A 157 -14.22 -11.84 16.00
N LYS A 158 -14.64 -10.72 15.40
CA LYS A 158 -14.41 -9.38 15.97
C LYS A 158 -15.07 -9.26 17.36
N THR A 159 -16.32 -9.71 17.51
CA THR A 159 -17.01 -9.72 18.80
C THR A 159 -16.29 -10.61 19.82
N ASP A 160 -15.92 -11.84 19.44
CA ASP A 160 -15.23 -12.76 20.36
C ASP A 160 -13.89 -12.19 20.86
N VAL A 161 -13.14 -11.49 19.98
CA VAL A 161 -11.88 -10.82 20.35
C VAL A 161 -12.14 -9.62 21.27
N CYS A 162 -13.17 -8.81 21.02
CA CYS A 162 -13.60 -7.73 21.92
C CYS A 162 -13.92 -8.27 23.31
N ASP A 163 -14.79 -9.27 23.38
CA ASP A 163 -15.26 -9.87 24.64
C ASP A 163 -14.10 -10.50 25.43
N PHE A 164 -13.18 -11.19 24.73
CA PHE A 164 -11.96 -11.71 25.34
C PHE A 164 -11.10 -10.59 25.93
N CYS A 165 -10.85 -9.52 25.17
CA CYS A 165 -10.07 -8.38 25.67
C CYS A 165 -10.69 -7.76 26.91
N ASP A 166 -12.01 -7.57 26.92
CA ASP A 166 -12.70 -6.95 28.05
C ASP A 166 -12.71 -7.86 29.29
N ALA A 167 -12.82 -9.17 29.10
CA ALA A 167 -12.76 -10.14 30.19
C ALA A 167 -11.39 -10.15 30.91
N ILE A 168 -10.29 -10.13 30.14
CA ILE A 168 -8.94 -10.22 30.73
C ILE A 168 -8.44 -8.91 31.32
N MET A 169 -9.07 -7.77 31.03
CA MET A 169 -8.70 -6.47 31.62
C MET A 169 -8.84 -6.44 33.14
N GLN A 170 -9.65 -7.33 33.72
CA GLN A 170 -9.80 -7.46 35.17
C GLN A 170 -8.68 -8.27 35.83
N ASP A 171 -8.03 -9.16 35.08
CA ASP A 171 -6.97 -10.05 35.57
C ASP A 171 -5.92 -10.27 34.49
N LEU A 172 -5.04 -9.28 34.34
CA LEU A 172 -4.00 -9.29 33.32
C LEU A 172 -2.90 -10.31 33.66
N PRO A 173 -2.37 -11.04 32.67
CA PRO A 173 -1.21 -11.87 32.88
C PRO A 173 -0.06 -11.08 33.50
N ASN A 174 0.64 -11.68 34.46
CA ASN A 174 1.80 -11.04 35.09
C ASN A 174 3.08 -11.26 34.27
N ALA A 175 4.16 -10.55 34.64
CA ALA A 175 5.43 -10.60 33.93
C ALA A 175 6.05 -12.01 33.86
N ASP A 176 5.85 -12.83 34.90
CA ASP A 176 6.38 -14.20 34.94
C ASP A 176 5.70 -15.09 33.91
N PHE A 177 4.37 -14.99 33.77
CA PHE A 177 3.62 -15.70 32.73
C PHE A 177 4.12 -15.28 31.34
N ILE A 178 4.21 -13.97 31.07
CA ILE A 178 4.65 -13.45 29.76
C ILE A 178 6.06 -13.94 29.40
N LYS A 179 6.98 -13.94 30.37
CA LYS A 179 8.34 -14.46 30.18
C LYS A 179 8.34 -15.96 29.90
N SER A 180 7.53 -16.73 30.62
CA SER A 180 7.40 -18.18 30.41
C SER A 180 6.80 -18.54 29.05
N ALA A 181 5.93 -17.67 28.51
CA ALA A 181 5.34 -17.81 27.18
C ALA A 181 6.28 -17.41 26.03
N GLY A 182 7.51 -16.97 26.33
CA GLY A 182 8.52 -16.62 25.31
C GLY A 182 8.32 -15.25 24.67
N LEU A 183 7.48 -14.39 25.25
CA LEU A 183 7.10 -13.08 24.69
C LEU A 183 8.07 -11.93 25.04
N GLY A 184 9.23 -12.24 25.61
CA GLY A 184 10.28 -11.26 25.91
C GLY A 184 9.86 -10.23 26.97
N ASN A 185 10.14 -8.95 26.70
CA ASN A 185 9.94 -7.82 27.63
C ASN A 185 8.63 -7.04 27.38
N VAL A 186 7.65 -7.65 26.71
CA VAL A 186 6.37 -6.99 26.41
C VAL A 186 5.47 -7.05 27.65
N THR A 187 4.63 -6.03 27.85
CA THR A 187 3.62 -6.02 28.93
C THR A 187 2.27 -6.55 28.43
N SER A 188 1.44 -7.05 29.34
CA SER A 188 0.09 -7.54 29.00
C SER A 188 -0.79 -6.47 28.35
N LEU A 189 -0.64 -5.21 28.76
CA LEU A 189 -1.35 -4.09 28.12
C LEU A 189 -0.89 -3.87 26.68
N GLN A 190 0.42 -3.92 26.40
CA GLN A 190 0.95 -3.82 25.04
C GLN A 190 0.47 -4.97 24.14
N ILE A 191 0.34 -6.18 24.70
CA ILE A 191 -0.20 -7.33 23.97
C ILE A 191 -1.68 -7.09 23.61
N ILE A 192 -2.48 -6.60 24.56
CA ILE A 192 -3.90 -6.30 24.31
C ILE A 192 -4.07 -5.18 23.30
N GLU A 193 -3.31 -4.09 23.42
CA GLU A 193 -3.35 -2.99 22.44
C GLU A 193 -2.99 -3.49 21.05
N GLN A 194 -1.96 -4.35 20.94
CA GLN A 194 -1.56 -4.93 19.67
C GLN A 194 -2.65 -5.87 19.12
N LEU A 195 -3.27 -6.69 19.97
CA LEU A 195 -4.36 -7.59 19.56
C LEU A 195 -5.56 -6.79 19.03
N LYS A 196 -5.97 -5.74 19.74
CA LYS A 196 -7.05 -4.84 19.30
C LYS A 196 -6.69 -4.19 17.96
N LYS A 197 -5.49 -3.61 17.83
CA LYS A 197 -5.02 -2.97 16.58
C LYS A 197 -4.96 -3.93 15.39
N SER A 198 -4.66 -5.20 15.63
CA SER A 198 -4.54 -6.20 14.56
C SER A 198 -5.87 -6.83 14.14
N MET A 199 -6.90 -6.79 15.00
CA MET A 199 -8.12 -7.59 14.81
C MET A 199 -9.42 -6.78 14.83
N LEU A 200 -9.40 -5.50 15.27
CA LEU A 200 -10.56 -4.61 15.43
C LEU A 200 -10.34 -3.28 14.70
#